data_AF-A0A9P9DXW4-F1
#
_entry.id   AF-A0A9P9DXW4-F1
#
_cell.length_a   1.000
_cell.length_b   1.000
_cell.length_c   1.000
_cell.angle_alpha   90.00
_cell.angle_beta   90.00
_cell.angle_gamma   90.00
#
_symmetry.space_group_name_H-M   'P 1'
#
loop_
_entity.id
_entity.type
_entity.pdbx_description
1 polymer ?
#
loop_
_entity_poly.entity_id
_entity_poly.type
_entity_poly.pdbx_seq_one_letter_code
_entity_poly.pdbx_strand_id
1 'polypeptide(L)'
;MFSNMVSGDKSLVHSISSISIPVRVGKYFVCGSSSTSDYQPHHLPLPSPNPAHSFFPYIHQLTNPPAPLVYLHSQEQYFPTDIQSQLTNSIPRVNFQPVSNPPNPLDLNNLNQLGGDVYLTSKDDVTQNPEWIKGVRPDGNGKTNNAVTAAIIVNDKGNGDVDVFYMYYYAYNYGGTVLGLKELNFGNHVGDWEHTMLRFKDGVPQWLWYSQHANGQAFKYDITQKHPSSPSRPLAYSSRGSHANYAIPGKHDHTIPNFNLPGGVLEDHTDAGILWDPLQAAYFYKFNAGDASFTPYDQSGNTPVNYLYFKGRWGDQEYPTSDKRQVKLFGQAKFSSGPTGPADKQLNRSNVCPENGKKCILRGILVPRSLGDEESEDVE
;
A
#
# COMPACT_ATOMS: atom_id res chain seq x y z
N MET A 1 -19.89 0.45 -38.58
CA MET A 1 -21.36 0.49 -38.36
C MET A 1 -21.54 0.83 -36.88
N PHE A 2 -22.03 1.98 -36.41
CA PHE A 2 -22.84 3.05 -36.97
C PHE A 2 -22.20 4.41 -36.67
N SER A 3 -22.43 5.35 -37.58
CA SER A 3 -22.18 6.79 -37.45
C SER A 3 -23.53 7.49 -37.68
N ASN A 4 -23.69 8.68 -37.10
CA ASN A 4 -24.61 9.78 -37.43
C ASN A 4 -25.85 10.05 -36.55
N MET A 5 -26.08 11.38 -36.47
CA MET A 5 -27.22 12.17 -35.98
C MET A 5 -27.17 12.47 -34.48
N VAL A 6 -27.20 13.72 -34.00
CA VAL A 6 -28.07 14.85 -34.37
C VAL A 6 -27.36 16.21 -34.20
N SER A 7 -27.72 17.14 -35.09
CA SER A 7 -27.33 18.56 -35.17
C SER A 7 -28.39 19.50 -34.58
N GLY A 8 -27.97 20.72 -34.18
CA GLY A 8 -28.83 21.91 -33.95
C GLY A 8 -29.22 22.08 -32.48
N ASP A 9 -29.18 23.27 -31.85
CA ASP A 9 -29.48 24.60 -32.38
C ASP A 9 -28.78 25.71 -31.56
N LYS A 10 -28.65 26.88 -32.17
CA LYS A 10 -27.99 28.08 -31.64
C LYS A 10 -28.96 28.98 -30.87
N SER A 11 -28.36 29.78 -29.99
CA SER A 11 -28.80 31.11 -29.52
C SER A 11 -29.86 31.15 -28.42
N LEU A 12 -29.48 31.74 -27.28
CA LEU A 12 -30.11 32.97 -26.81
C LEU A 12 -29.17 33.72 -25.87
N VAL A 13 -28.87 34.98 -26.23
CA VAL A 13 -28.16 35.98 -25.45
C VAL A 13 -29.22 36.81 -24.74
N HIS A 14 -29.15 36.98 -23.42
CA HIS A 14 -29.73 38.14 -22.74
C HIS A 14 -29.00 38.42 -21.42
N SER A 15 -28.42 39.62 -21.34
CA SER A 15 -27.89 40.26 -20.14
C SER A 15 -29.00 40.57 -19.13
N ILE A 16 -28.73 40.53 -17.83
CA ILE A 16 -29.25 41.51 -16.84
C ILE A 16 -28.28 41.60 -15.63
N SER A 17 -27.93 42.85 -15.36
CA SER A 17 -27.30 43.53 -14.22
C SER A 17 -27.30 42.92 -12.81
N SER A 18 -26.10 42.99 -12.19
CA SER A 18 -25.76 43.53 -10.87
C SER A 18 -26.83 43.65 -9.78
N ILE A 19 -26.65 42.90 -8.68
CA ILE A 19 -27.21 43.21 -7.35
C ILE A 19 -26.12 42.98 -6.30
N SER A 20 -25.90 44.00 -5.47
CA SER A 20 -24.93 44.04 -4.36
C SER A 20 -25.69 44.36 -3.07
N ILE A 21 -25.60 43.51 -2.05
CA ILE A 21 -25.99 43.83 -0.64
C ILE A 21 -25.15 42.96 0.34
N PRO A 22 -25.04 43.27 1.65
CA PRO A 22 -23.84 43.88 2.23
C PRO A 22 -23.19 43.05 3.37
N VAL A 23 -21.90 43.30 3.62
CA VAL A 23 -21.17 42.80 4.80
C VAL A 23 -21.66 43.51 6.06
N ARG A 24 -22.13 42.74 7.06
CA ARG A 24 -22.43 43.25 8.41
C ARG A 24 -21.26 42.97 9.36
N VAL A 25 -20.55 44.03 9.73
CA VAL A 25 -19.58 44.07 10.84
C VAL A 25 -20.35 44.34 12.14
N GLY A 26 -20.28 43.41 13.09
CA GLY A 26 -20.82 43.53 14.45
C GLY A 26 -19.71 43.80 15.47
N LYS A 27 -19.90 44.86 16.25
CA LYS A 27 -18.95 45.47 17.20
C LYS A 27 -18.91 44.78 18.57
N TYR A 28 -17.71 44.88 19.14
CA TYR A 28 -17.33 44.90 20.56
C TYR A 28 -18.40 45.22 21.61
N PHE A 29 -18.34 44.50 22.72
CA PHE A 29 -18.72 44.97 24.06
C PHE A 29 -17.57 44.69 25.04
N VAL A 30 -17.19 45.73 25.79
CA VAL A 30 -16.23 45.72 26.90
C VAL A 30 -16.94 46.31 28.13
N CYS A 31 -16.80 45.66 29.28
CA CYS A 31 -16.89 46.21 30.64
C CYS A 31 -16.36 45.13 31.59
N GLY A 32 -15.46 45.30 32.57
CA GLY A 32 -14.66 46.41 33.09
C GLY A 32 -14.06 45.96 34.44
N SER A 33 -12.79 46.33 34.72
CA SER A 33 -12.08 46.44 36.04
C SER A 33 -12.07 45.23 37.00
N SER A 34 -11.02 44.87 37.76
CA SER A 34 -9.72 45.44 38.14
C SER A 34 -8.99 44.41 39.01
N SER A 35 -7.67 44.23 38.85
CA SER A 35 -6.68 44.15 39.95
C SER A 35 -5.33 43.69 39.41
N THR A 36 -4.30 44.49 39.66
CA THR A 36 -2.89 44.24 39.33
C THR A 36 -2.27 43.24 40.30
N SER A 37 -1.67 42.16 39.78
CA SER A 37 -0.65 41.39 40.51
C SER A 37 0.39 40.87 39.51
N ASP A 38 1.66 41.20 39.76
CA ASP A 38 2.84 40.72 39.05
C ASP A 38 2.85 39.18 38.93
N TYR A 39 2.98 38.67 37.70
CA TYR A 39 3.21 37.25 37.44
C TYR A 39 4.62 37.08 36.87
N GLN A 40 5.55 36.65 37.73
CA GLN A 40 6.83 36.07 37.32
C GLN A 40 6.61 34.56 37.06
N PRO A 41 6.91 34.02 35.87
CA PRO A 41 6.77 32.59 35.66
C PRO A 41 7.94 31.85 36.31
N HIS A 42 7.67 31.16 37.42
CA HIS A 42 8.56 30.15 37.96
C HIS A 42 8.58 28.94 37.01
N HIS A 43 9.75 28.64 36.46
CA HIS A 43 10.02 27.41 35.72
C HIS A 43 9.96 26.20 36.66
N LEU A 44 8.88 25.41 36.56
CA LEU A 44 8.88 24.02 37.04
C LEU A 44 9.54 23.12 35.98
N PRO A 45 10.43 22.18 36.34
CA PRO A 45 10.98 21.25 35.37
C PRO A 45 9.89 20.28 34.90
N LEU A 46 9.77 20.11 33.59
CA LEU A 46 8.92 19.09 32.97
C LEU A 46 9.41 17.69 33.36
N PRO A 47 8.51 16.70 33.57
CA PRO A 47 8.90 15.32 33.79
C PRO A 47 9.68 14.78 32.58
N SER A 48 10.68 13.96 32.84
CA SER A 48 11.60 13.39 31.86
C SER A 48 10.85 12.63 30.74
N PRO A 49 11.21 12.85 29.46
CA PRO A 49 10.55 12.18 28.34
C PRO A 49 10.87 10.68 28.33
N ASN A 50 9.82 9.90 28.13
CA ASN A 50 9.85 8.45 27.94
C ASN A 50 10.53 8.13 26.58
N PRO A 51 11.45 7.14 26.45
CA PRO A 51 12.32 7.01 25.27
C PRO A 51 11.67 6.50 23.97
N ALA A 52 10.34 6.48 23.86
CA ALA A 52 9.64 5.83 22.73
C ALA A 52 9.17 6.78 21.61
N HIS A 53 9.40 8.08 21.69
CA HIS A 53 8.95 9.04 20.66
C HIS A 53 10.11 9.93 20.15
N SER A 54 10.69 9.60 19.00
CA SER A 54 11.54 10.54 18.23
C SER A 54 11.34 10.41 16.71
N PHE A 55 10.14 10.80 16.27
CA PHE A 55 9.67 10.84 14.88
C PHE A 55 9.72 12.27 14.23
N PHE A 56 10.59 13.20 14.69
CA PHE A 56 10.04 14.52 15.07
C PHE A 56 10.69 15.87 14.65
N PRO A 57 11.30 16.07 13.45
CA PRO A 57 11.25 17.46 12.91
C PRO A 57 10.56 17.63 11.55
N TYR A 58 10.57 16.63 10.67
CA TYR A 58 9.98 16.80 9.33
C TYR A 58 8.56 16.21 9.21
N ILE A 59 8.23 15.18 10.00
CA ILE A 59 6.94 14.47 9.87
C ILE A 59 5.87 15.03 10.82
N HIS A 60 6.25 15.66 11.93
CA HIS A 60 5.28 16.16 12.91
C HIS A 60 4.68 17.55 12.63
N GLN A 61 5.10 18.24 11.56
CA GLN A 61 4.33 19.37 11.03
C GLN A 61 3.05 18.93 10.31
N LEU A 62 2.85 17.62 10.12
CA LEU A 62 1.62 17.03 9.61
C LEU A 62 0.84 16.43 10.79
N THR A 63 -0.12 17.18 11.35
CA THR A 63 -0.95 16.73 12.49
C THR A 63 -1.89 15.55 12.18
N ASN A 64 -1.80 14.92 11.00
CA ASN A 64 -2.35 13.61 10.68
C ASN A 64 -1.71 13.14 9.35
N PRO A 65 -0.63 12.34 9.36
CA PRO A 65 0.13 12.07 8.12
C PRO A 65 -0.78 11.41 7.09
N PRO A 66 -0.62 11.74 5.78
CA PRO A 66 -1.45 11.20 4.70
C PRO A 66 -1.16 9.73 4.37
N ALA A 67 -0.88 8.92 5.40
CA ALA A 67 -0.62 7.51 5.27
C ALA A 67 -1.87 6.77 4.80
N PRO A 68 -1.77 5.93 3.76
CA PRO A 68 -2.90 5.16 3.26
C PRO A 68 -3.51 4.28 4.36
N LEU A 69 -4.83 4.18 4.32
CA LEU A 69 -5.60 3.11 4.96
C LEU A 69 -5.94 2.10 3.88
N VAL A 70 -5.99 0.82 4.25
CA VAL A 70 -6.26 -0.26 3.30
C VAL A 70 -7.57 -0.94 3.70
N TYR A 71 -8.54 -0.99 2.79
CA TYR A 71 -9.64 -1.92 2.91
C TYR A 71 -9.22 -3.26 2.34
N LEU A 72 -9.22 -4.29 3.19
CA LEU A 72 -9.14 -5.68 2.77
C LEU A 72 -10.54 -6.13 2.34
N HIS A 73 -10.61 -6.94 1.29
CA HIS A 73 -11.89 -7.41 0.77
C HIS A 73 -12.73 -8.11 1.87
N SER A 74 -14.06 -7.93 1.86
CA SER A 74 -14.98 -8.45 2.88
C SER A 74 -14.93 -9.97 3.05
N GLN A 75 -14.53 -10.67 1.99
CA GLN A 75 -14.33 -12.12 1.93
C GLN A 75 -12.86 -12.55 1.92
N GLU A 76 -11.94 -11.69 2.38
CA GLU A 76 -10.52 -12.04 2.49
C GLU A 76 -10.33 -13.25 3.41
N GLN A 77 -9.44 -14.16 3.00
CA GLN A 77 -9.03 -15.35 3.74
C GLN A 77 -7.54 -15.33 4.08
N TYR A 78 -6.74 -14.55 3.35
CA TYR A 78 -5.29 -14.41 3.50
C TYR A 78 -4.98 -12.99 3.95
N PHE A 79 -5.00 -12.76 5.26
CA PHE A 79 -4.79 -11.44 5.86
C PHE A 79 -3.31 -11.05 5.90
N PRO A 80 -2.99 -9.77 6.19
CA PRO A 80 -1.61 -9.34 6.42
C PRO A 80 -0.92 -10.23 7.45
N THR A 81 0.30 -10.66 7.15
CA THR A 81 0.99 -11.69 7.93
C THR A 81 2.22 -11.12 8.61
N ASP A 82 2.51 -11.62 9.82
CA ASP A 82 3.77 -11.29 10.49
C ASP A 82 4.96 -11.71 9.63
N ILE A 83 5.89 -10.77 9.35
CA ILE A 83 7.00 -11.01 8.42
C ILE A 83 7.93 -12.13 8.94
N GLN A 84 8.13 -12.22 10.27
CA GLN A 84 8.95 -13.27 10.88
C GLN A 84 8.26 -14.65 10.80
N SER A 85 6.92 -14.70 10.84
CA SER A 85 6.16 -15.94 10.67
C SER A 85 6.47 -16.65 9.35
N GLN A 86 6.69 -15.93 8.24
CA GLN A 86 7.13 -16.54 6.99
C GLN A 86 8.42 -17.34 7.19
N LEU A 87 9.43 -16.74 7.85
CA LEU A 87 10.73 -17.38 8.04
C LEU A 87 10.61 -18.59 8.95
N THR A 88 9.83 -18.48 10.03
CA THR A 88 9.55 -19.58 10.95
C THR A 88 8.86 -20.75 10.24
N ASN A 89 8.08 -20.51 9.18
CA ASN A 89 7.39 -21.53 8.40
C ASN A 89 8.10 -21.90 7.08
N SER A 90 9.37 -21.50 6.91
CA SER A 90 10.14 -21.75 5.69
C SER A 90 11.38 -22.61 5.93
N ILE A 91 11.81 -23.32 4.88
CA ILE A 91 13.11 -23.95 4.71
C ILE A 91 13.76 -23.27 3.50
N PRO A 92 14.90 -22.58 3.66
CA PRO A 92 15.67 -22.05 2.53
C PRO A 92 16.04 -23.17 1.55
N ARG A 93 15.70 -23.01 0.27
CA ARG A 93 16.05 -23.97 -0.78
C ARG A 93 16.61 -23.30 -2.03
N VAL A 94 17.46 -24.04 -2.74
CA VAL A 94 17.92 -23.73 -4.10
C VAL A 94 17.62 -24.95 -4.95
N ASN A 95 16.92 -24.78 -6.08
CA ASN A 95 16.53 -25.88 -6.96
C ASN A 95 15.83 -27.04 -6.19
N PHE A 96 14.90 -26.69 -5.32
CA PHE A 96 14.14 -27.61 -4.45
C PHE A 96 14.97 -28.41 -3.43
N GLN A 97 16.28 -28.15 -3.30
CA GLN A 97 17.14 -28.76 -2.28
C GLN A 97 17.38 -27.80 -1.12
N PRO A 98 17.33 -28.26 0.15
CA PRO A 98 17.68 -27.44 1.30
C PRO A 98 19.08 -26.81 1.16
N VAL A 99 19.19 -25.53 1.50
CA VAL A 99 20.50 -24.88 1.67
C VAL A 99 21.26 -25.59 2.79
N SER A 100 22.55 -25.87 2.58
CA SER A 100 23.41 -26.47 3.62
C SER A 100 23.75 -25.44 4.69
N ASN A 101 23.58 -25.80 5.97
CA ASN A 101 23.93 -24.97 7.14
C ASN A 101 23.39 -23.52 7.07
N PRO A 102 22.09 -23.28 6.82
CA PRO A 102 21.53 -21.94 6.88
C PRO A 102 21.54 -21.42 8.33
N PRO A 103 21.44 -20.11 8.55
CA PRO A 103 21.22 -19.57 9.89
C PRO A 103 20.07 -20.28 10.60
N ASN A 104 20.28 -20.67 11.86
CA ASN A 104 19.30 -21.39 12.66
C ASN A 104 19.33 -20.89 14.12
N PRO A 105 18.28 -20.24 14.62
CA PRO A 105 17.02 -19.95 13.92
C PRO A 105 17.23 -18.98 12.75
N LEU A 106 16.43 -19.15 11.68
CA LEU A 106 16.34 -18.18 10.59
C LEU A 106 15.40 -17.05 11.01
N ASP A 107 15.88 -15.80 10.96
CA ASP A 107 15.13 -14.64 11.41
C ASP A 107 15.42 -13.39 10.55
N LEU A 108 14.70 -12.31 10.84
CA LEU A 108 14.84 -11.06 10.11
C LEU A 108 16.20 -10.36 10.30
N ASN A 109 17.00 -10.77 11.29
CA ASN A 109 18.34 -10.25 11.57
C ASN A 109 19.44 -11.01 10.82
N ASN A 110 19.17 -12.19 10.28
CA ASN A 110 20.19 -13.00 9.59
C ASN A 110 19.81 -13.42 8.17
N LEU A 111 18.62 -13.05 7.69
CA LEU A 111 18.11 -13.45 6.37
C LEU A 111 19.02 -13.02 5.19
N ASN A 112 19.73 -11.89 5.29
CA ASN A 112 20.66 -11.43 4.25
C ASN A 112 21.91 -12.30 4.07
N GLN A 113 22.14 -13.27 4.96
CA GLN A 113 23.23 -14.23 4.83
C GLN A 113 22.92 -15.31 3.78
N LEU A 114 21.65 -15.43 3.35
CA LEU A 114 21.25 -16.34 2.28
C LEU A 114 21.56 -15.77 0.88
N GLY A 115 21.82 -16.66 -0.07
CA GLY A 115 22.08 -16.31 -1.47
C GLY A 115 20.87 -15.71 -2.20
N GLY A 116 21.12 -15.01 -3.31
CA GLY A 116 20.07 -14.41 -4.14
C GLY A 116 19.27 -15.40 -4.99
N ASP A 117 19.73 -16.65 -5.08
CA ASP A 117 19.06 -17.77 -5.75
C ASP A 117 18.19 -18.60 -4.77
N VAL A 118 18.16 -18.21 -3.50
CA VAL A 118 17.43 -18.92 -2.43
C VAL A 118 15.95 -18.58 -2.44
N TYR A 119 15.12 -19.60 -2.23
CA TYR A 119 13.68 -19.53 -2.06
C TYR A 119 13.32 -19.87 -0.62
N LEU A 120 12.51 -19.01 0.03
CA LEU A 120 11.92 -19.27 1.33
C LEU A 120 10.74 -20.25 1.18
N THR A 121 11.08 -21.53 0.98
CA THR A 121 10.11 -22.57 0.65
C THR A 121 9.33 -23.00 1.87
N SER A 122 8.00 -23.08 1.77
CA SER A 122 7.11 -23.53 2.83
C SER A 122 7.49 -24.91 3.38
N LYS A 123 7.35 -25.06 4.69
CA LYS A 123 7.42 -26.36 5.38
C LYS A 123 6.19 -27.24 5.12
N ASP A 124 5.06 -26.62 4.79
CA ASP A 124 3.76 -27.27 4.69
C ASP A 124 3.29 -27.39 3.23
N ASP A 125 2.39 -28.32 2.97
CA ASP A 125 1.62 -28.31 1.73
C ASP A 125 0.54 -27.22 1.79
N VAL A 126 0.78 -26.11 1.12
CA VAL A 126 -0.14 -24.96 1.10
C VAL A 126 -1.51 -25.28 0.50
N THR A 127 -1.65 -26.38 -0.24
CA THR A 127 -2.98 -26.85 -0.69
C THR A 127 -3.87 -27.33 0.44
N GLN A 128 -3.28 -27.65 1.60
CA GLN A 128 -4.01 -28.02 2.82
C GLN A 128 -4.41 -26.80 3.66
N ASN A 129 -4.16 -25.58 3.14
CA ASN A 129 -4.53 -24.31 3.76
C ASN A 129 -4.06 -24.17 5.23
N PRO A 130 -2.74 -24.33 5.50
CA PRO A 130 -2.20 -24.29 6.85
C PRO A 130 -2.46 -22.94 7.53
N GLU A 131 -2.54 -22.91 8.85
CA GLU A 131 -3.11 -21.72 9.50
C GLU A 131 -2.22 -20.48 9.41
N TRP A 132 -0.90 -20.65 9.31
CA TRP A 132 0.03 -19.53 9.23
C TRP A 132 -0.09 -18.71 7.93
N ILE A 133 -0.60 -19.29 6.84
CA ILE A 133 -0.79 -18.55 5.58
C ILE A 133 -2.02 -17.63 5.59
N LYS A 134 -2.94 -17.83 6.54
CA LYS A 134 -4.15 -16.99 6.64
C LYS A 134 -3.87 -15.63 7.27
N GLY A 135 -2.68 -15.42 7.82
CA GLY A 135 -2.26 -14.16 8.41
C GLY A 135 -3.08 -13.74 9.64
N VAL A 136 -3.05 -12.45 9.95
CA VAL A 136 -3.71 -11.88 11.13
C VAL A 136 -4.77 -10.90 10.67
N ARG A 137 -6.03 -11.23 10.95
CA ARG A 137 -7.15 -10.35 10.68
C ARG A 137 -7.01 -9.05 11.52
N PRO A 138 -7.12 -7.85 10.92
CA PRO A 138 -7.16 -6.60 11.66
C PRO A 138 -8.34 -6.55 12.65
N ASP A 139 -8.13 -5.92 13.80
CA ASP A 139 -9.20 -5.66 14.78
C ASP A 139 -10.08 -4.45 14.38
N GLY A 140 -11.02 -4.08 15.24
CA GLY A 140 -11.94 -2.95 14.99
C GLY A 140 -11.26 -1.58 14.85
N ASN A 141 -9.99 -1.46 15.26
CA ASN A 141 -9.18 -0.25 15.07
C ASN A 141 -8.25 -0.35 13.85
N GLY A 142 -8.32 -1.45 13.11
CA GLY A 142 -7.46 -1.73 11.97
C GLY A 142 -6.06 -2.22 12.35
N LYS A 143 -5.83 -2.69 13.57
CA LYS A 143 -4.53 -3.22 13.99
C LYS A 143 -4.45 -4.73 13.81
N THR A 144 -3.33 -5.22 13.30
CA THR A 144 -2.97 -6.64 13.33
C THR A 144 -2.28 -6.96 14.67
N ASN A 145 -2.98 -7.65 15.56
CA ASN A 145 -2.50 -7.91 16.92
C ASN A 145 -1.40 -8.98 16.95
N ASN A 146 -0.32 -8.71 17.71
CA ASN A 146 0.83 -9.60 17.87
C ASN A 146 1.54 -9.98 16.57
N ALA A 147 1.52 -9.10 15.58
CA ALA A 147 2.18 -9.28 14.29
C ALA A 147 2.73 -7.95 13.79
N VAL A 148 3.88 -7.97 13.13
CA VAL A 148 4.40 -6.84 12.35
C VAL A 148 4.25 -7.20 10.87
N THR A 149 3.28 -6.56 10.20
CA THR A 149 2.80 -6.98 8.88
C THR A 149 3.13 -6.00 7.76
N ALA A 150 3.84 -4.93 8.09
CA ALA A 150 4.20 -3.89 7.15
C ALA A 150 5.60 -3.32 7.41
N ALA A 151 6.17 -2.71 6.38
CA ALA A 151 7.39 -1.93 6.46
C ALA A 151 7.19 -0.57 5.79
N ILE A 152 7.43 0.51 6.52
CA ILE A 152 7.33 1.88 6.01
C ILE A 152 8.74 2.37 5.72
N ILE A 153 9.00 2.67 4.45
CA ILE A 153 10.35 3.03 3.97
C ILE A 153 10.29 4.44 3.37
N VAL A 154 11.06 5.35 3.95
CA VAL A 154 11.15 6.75 3.53
C VAL A 154 12.43 6.97 2.74
N ASN A 155 12.32 7.45 1.51
CA ASN A 155 13.43 7.93 0.71
C ASN A 155 13.33 9.45 0.54
N ASP A 156 14.18 10.18 1.26
CA ASP A 156 14.37 11.62 1.07
C ASP A 156 15.37 11.83 -0.07
N LYS A 157 14.88 12.37 -1.18
CA LYS A 157 15.63 12.56 -2.42
C LYS A 157 16.27 13.96 -2.46
N GLY A 158 16.10 14.77 -1.42
CA GLY A 158 16.53 16.16 -1.34
C GLY A 158 15.58 17.10 -2.07
N ASN A 159 15.81 18.42 -1.90
CA ASN A 159 15.04 19.49 -2.54
C ASN A 159 13.51 19.38 -2.32
N GLY A 160 13.10 18.83 -1.17
CA GLY A 160 11.69 18.64 -0.81
C GLY A 160 11.01 17.43 -1.46
N ASP A 161 11.71 16.66 -2.30
CA ASP A 161 11.16 15.44 -2.91
C ASP A 161 11.33 14.26 -1.95
N VAL A 162 10.22 13.69 -1.48
CA VAL A 162 10.23 12.55 -0.57
C VAL A 162 9.26 11.49 -1.07
N ASP A 163 9.72 10.24 -1.13
CA ASP A 163 8.87 9.08 -1.41
C ASP A 163 8.72 8.25 -0.13
N VAL A 164 7.48 7.94 0.23
CA VAL A 164 7.17 7.02 1.34
C VAL A 164 6.51 5.78 0.77
N PHE A 165 7.15 4.63 0.93
CA PHE A 165 6.63 3.34 0.54
C PHE A 165 5.98 2.67 1.74
N TYR A 166 4.73 2.25 1.59
CA TYR A 166 3.98 1.47 2.56
C TYR A 166 3.93 0.04 2.05
N MET A 167 4.89 -0.78 2.48
CA MET A 167 5.02 -2.18 2.06
C MET A 167 4.12 -3.05 2.93
N TYR A 168 3.34 -3.92 2.30
CA TYR A 168 2.38 -4.82 2.91
C TYR A 168 2.83 -6.26 2.69
N TYR A 169 2.80 -7.06 3.75
CA TYR A 169 3.22 -8.45 3.67
C TYR A 169 2.05 -9.41 3.87
N TYR A 170 1.95 -10.39 2.98
CA TYR A 170 1.02 -11.52 3.09
C TYR A 170 1.82 -12.82 2.91
N ALA A 171 1.50 -13.86 3.69
CA ALA A 171 2.19 -15.15 3.56
C ALA A 171 1.74 -15.97 2.35
N TYR A 172 0.65 -15.59 1.70
CA TYR A 172 0.13 -16.31 0.55
C TYR A 172 -0.67 -15.40 -0.36
N ASN A 173 -0.43 -15.52 -1.66
CA ASN A 173 -1.20 -14.88 -2.72
C ASN A 173 -2.06 -15.95 -3.40
N TYR A 174 -3.36 -15.71 -3.46
CA TYR A 174 -4.29 -16.44 -4.30
C TYR A 174 -4.48 -15.70 -5.62
N GLY A 175 -3.83 -16.18 -6.69
CA GLY A 175 -3.73 -15.44 -7.96
C GLY A 175 -5.01 -15.37 -8.82
N GLY A 176 -6.16 -15.80 -8.26
CA GLY A 176 -7.47 -15.67 -8.90
C GLY A 176 -7.82 -16.80 -9.87
N THR A 177 -9.06 -16.76 -10.37
CA THR A 177 -9.59 -17.76 -11.31
C THR A 177 -9.83 -17.12 -12.67
N VAL A 178 -9.43 -17.82 -13.73
CA VAL A 178 -9.74 -17.44 -15.10
C VAL A 178 -11.20 -17.80 -15.42
N LEU A 179 -11.97 -16.84 -15.93
CA LEU A 179 -13.41 -16.98 -16.26
C LEU A 179 -14.27 -17.49 -15.10
N GLY A 180 -13.86 -17.29 -13.84
CA GLY A 180 -14.56 -17.80 -12.66
C GLY A 180 -14.47 -19.32 -12.47
N LEU A 181 -13.66 -20.03 -13.28
CA LEU A 181 -13.49 -21.47 -13.18
C LEU A 181 -12.38 -21.80 -12.18
N LYS A 182 -12.73 -22.52 -11.10
CA LYS A 182 -11.79 -22.87 -10.02
C LYS A 182 -10.64 -23.76 -10.49
N GLU A 183 -10.89 -24.55 -11.53
CA GLU A 183 -9.92 -25.42 -12.19
C GLU A 183 -8.83 -24.61 -12.92
N LEU A 184 -9.15 -23.36 -13.28
CA LEU A 184 -8.26 -22.42 -13.97
C LEU A 184 -7.78 -21.31 -13.02
N ASN A 185 -7.25 -21.72 -11.87
CA ASN A 185 -6.62 -20.82 -10.91
C ASN A 185 -5.11 -20.80 -11.10
N PHE A 186 -4.55 -19.60 -11.33
CA PHE A 186 -3.15 -19.40 -11.68
C PHE A 186 -2.50 -18.33 -10.81
N GLY A 187 -1.16 -18.34 -10.72
CA GLY A 187 -0.40 -17.32 -10.01
C GLY A 187 -0.47 -17.38 -8.49
N ASN A 188 -0.84 -18.53 -7.91
CA ASN A 188 -0.72 -18.67 -6.46
C ASN A 188 0.76 -18.74 -6.07
N HIS A 189 1.13 -18.09 -4.98
CA HIS A 189 2.48 -18.23 -4.46
C HIS A 189 2.51 -18.00 -2.95
N VAL A 190 3.45 -18.69 -2.30
CA VAL A 190 3.83 -18.38 -0.92
C VAL A 190 4.58 -17.06 -0.91
N GLY A 191 4.32 -16.25 0.12
CA GLY A 191 4.86 -14.93 0.35
C GLY A 191 4.42 -13.91 -0.70
N ASP A 192 4.09 -12.71 -0.27
CA ASP A 192 3.66 -11.65 -1.16
C ASP A 192 4.01 -10.27 -0.59
N TRP A 193 4.57 -9.42 -1.45
CA TRP A 193 4.99 -8.06 -1.13
C TRP A 193 4.29 -7.09 -2.07
N GLU A 194 3.23 -6.48 -1.55
CA GLU A 194 2.44 -5.44 -2.19
C GLU A 194 2.75 -4.08 -1.55
N HIS A 195 2.41 -2.97 -2.21
CA HIS A 195 2.66 -1.66 -1.65
C HIS A 195 1.84 -0.53 -2.27
N THR A 196 1.66 0.52 -1.48
CA THR A 196 1.42 1.86 -2.02
C THR A 196 2.66 2.71 -1.84
N MET A 197 2.80 3.76 -2.65
CA MET A 197 3.83 4.78 -2.45
C MET A 197 3.21 6.16 -2.57
N LEU A 198 3.53 7.04 -1.63
CA LEU A 198 3.12 8.43 -1.61
C LEU A 198 4.33 9.32 -1.86
N ARG A 199 4.25 10.15 -2.91
CA ARG A 199 5.26 11.16 -3.22
C ARG A 199 4.85 12.51 -2.67
N PHE A 200 5.79 13.19 -2.03
CA PHE A 200 5.66 14.55 -1.50
C PHE A 200 6.54 15.52 -2.27
N LYS A 201 6.11 16.79 -2.29
CA LYS A 201 6.92 17.94 -2.66
C LYS A 201 6.82 18.98 -1.56
N ASP A 202 7.94 19.35 -0.95
CA ASP A 202 8.02 20.34 0.12
C ASP A 202 7.02 20.06 1.26
N GLY A 203 6.89 18.78 1.64
CA GLY A 203 5.96 18.31 2.67
C GLY A 203 4.50 18.13 2.21
N VAL A 204 4.15 18.52 0.98
CA VAL A 204 2.78 18.41 0.44
C VAL A 204 2.64 17.13 -0.39
N PRO A 205 1.66 16.24 -0.10
CA PRO A 205 1.45 15.02 -0.89
C PRO A 205 0.99 15.36 -2.31
N GLN A 206 1.61 14.73 -3.31
CA GLN A 206 1.39 15.02 -4.73
C GLN A 206 0.73 13.85 -5.47
N TRP A 207 1.26 12.64 -5.29
CA TRP A 207 0.90 11.47 -6.09
C TRP A 207 0.91 10.19 -5.27
N LEU A 208 -0.07 9.32 -5.51
CA LEU A 208 -0.09 7.96 -5.01
C LEU A 208 0.15 6.96 -6.13
N TRP A 209 0.97 5.96 -5.82
CA TRP A 209 1.11 4.71 -6.56
C TRP A 209 0.38 3.60 -5.82
N TYR A 210 -0.39 2.80 -6.56
CA TYR A 210 -1.03 1.57 -6.07
C TYR A 210 -0.46 0.39 -6.87
N SER A 211 0.25 -0.53 -6.22
CA SER A 211 0.81 -1.71 -6.91
C SER A 211 -0.28 -2.69 -7.31
N GLN A 212 -0.15 -3.25 -8.51
CA GLN A 212 -1.05 -4.25 -9.08
C GLN A 212 -0.20 -5.29 -9.80
N HIS A 213 0.01 -6.43 -9.14
CA HIS A 213 0.86 -7.52 -9.63
C HIS A 213 2.27 -7.00 -10.01
N ALA A 214 2.70 -7.21 -11.26
CA ALA A 214 4.00 -6.72 -11.77
C ALA A 214 4.02 -5.23 -12.16
N ASN A 215 2.93 -4.47 -11.96
CA ASN A 215 2.84 -3.03 -12.26
C ASN A 215 1.95 -2.31 -11.24
N GLY A 216 1.05 -1.43 -11.70
CA GLY A 216 0.22 -0.59 -10.86
C GLY A 216 -0.28 0.66 -11.59
N GLN A 217 -0.89 1.57 -10.82
CA GLN A 217 -1.46 2.81 -11.32
C GLN A 217 -1.07 3.99 -10.42
N ALA A 218 -0.83 5.16 -11.04
CA ALA A 218 -0.52 6.39 -10.34
C ALA A 218 -1.66 7.41 -10.46
N PHE A 219 -2.02 8.06 -9.35
CA PHE A 219 -3.10 9.05 -9.26
C PHE A 219 -2.63 10.30 -8.52
N LYS A 220 -3.16 11.49 -8.87
CA LYS A 220 -3.00 12.69 -8.05
C LYS A 220 -3.50 12.41 -6.64
N TYR A 221 -2.82 12.91 -5.62
CA TYR A 221 -3.25 12.73 -4.23
C TYR A 221 -4.67 13.26 -4.01
N ASP A 222 -4.99 14.46 -4.50
CA ASP A 222 -6.27 15.14 -4.25
C ASP A 222 -7.49 14.39 -4.77
N ILE A 223 -7.34 13.60 -5.84
CA ILE A 223 -8.46 12.87 -6.44
C ILE A 223 -8.74 11.54 -5.75
N THR A 224 -7.82 11.05 -4.92
CA THR A 224 -8.00 9.75 -4.26
C THR A 224 -9.03 9.89 -3.14
N GLN A 225 -9.87 8.87 -2.97
CA GLN A 225 -10.83 8.83 -1.87
C GLN A 225 -10.09 8.89 -0.53
N LYS A 226 -10.66 9.61 0.43
CA LYS A 226 -10.11 9.79 1.78
C LYS A 226 -11.02 9.12 2.80
N HIS A 227 -10.44 8.66 3.91
CA HIS A 227 -11.25 8.11 4.99
C HIS A 227 -12.12 9.22 5.63
N PRO A 228 -13.44 9.00 5.82
CA PRO A 228 -14.34 10.06 6.32
C PRO A 228 -13.93 10.67 7.66
N SER A 229 -13.40 9.85 8.58
CA SER A 229 -12.94 10.30 9.89
C SER A 229 -11.50 10.82 9.90
N SER A 230 -10.77 10.68 8.79
CA SER A 230 -9.36 11.07 8.64
C SER A 230 -9.14 11.61 7.22
N PRO A 231 -9.58 12.84 6.92
CA PRO A 231 -9.66 13.36 5.56
C PRO A 231 -8.30 13.57 4.87
N SER A 232 -7.17 13.44 5.59
CA SER A 232 -5.84 13.39 5.00
C SER A 232 -5.40 11.98 4.58
N ARG A 233 -6.07 10.92 5.00
CA ARG A 233 -5.64 9.54 4.76
C ARG A 233 -6.31 8.95 3.53
N PRO A 234 -5.57 8.71 2.44
CA PRO A 234 -6.12 8.07 1.24
C PRO A 234 -6.50 6.62 1.49
N LEU A 235 -7.47 6.13 0.73
CA LEU A 235 -7.94 4.76 0.78
C LEU A 235 -7.30 3.95 -0.36
N ALA A 236 -6.75 2.80 -0.02
CA ALA A 236 -6.45 1.72 -0.95
C ALA A 236 -7.44 0.57 -0.72
N TYR A 237 -7.83 -0.11 -1.78
CA TYR A 237 -8.65 -1.30 -1.73
C TYR A 237 -7.82 -2.48 -2.21
N SER A 238 -7.49 -3.38 -1.30
CA SER A 238 -6.76 -4.61 -1.57
C SER A 238 -7.71 -5.64 -2.17
N SER A 239 -7.31 -6.20 -3.30
CA SER A 239 -8.09 -7.23 -3.98
C SER A 239 -8.05 -8.55 -3.23
N ARG A 240 -9.17 -9.27 -3.31
CA ARG A 240 -9.36 -10.53 -2.61
C ARG A 240 -8.29 -11.55 -3.00
N GLY A 241 -7.42 -11.90 -2.07
CA GLY A 241 -6.41 -12.94 -2.19
C GLY A 241 -5.22 -12.61 -3.09
N SER A 242 -5.38 -11.84 -4.17
CA SER A 242 -4.28 -11.39 -5.03
C SER A 242 -3.56 -10.14 -4.50
N HIS A 243 -4.19 -9.44 -3.53
CA HIS A 243 -3.67 -8.29 -2.79
C HIS A 243 -3.20 -7.08 -3.61
N ALA A 244 -3.43 -7.08 -4.92
CA ALA A 244 -3.26 -5.92 -5.77
C ALA A 244 -4.11 -4.76 -5.22
N ASN A 245 -3.52 -3.57 -5.19
CA ASN A 245 -4.08 -2.38 -4.57
C ASN A 245 -4.73 -1.48 -5.64
N TYR A 246 -5.92 -1.00 -5.32
CA TYR A 246 -6.72 -0.15 -6.21
C TYR A 246 -7.15 1.13 -5.49
N ALA A 247 -7.30 2.22 -6.25
CA ALA A 247 -7.75 3.51 -5.71
C ALA A 247 -9.28 3.57 -5.48
N ILE A 248 -10.02 2.59 -6.00
CA ILE A 248 -11.50 2.50 -5.91
C ILE A 248 -11.93 1.04 -5.68
N PRO A 249 -13.09 0.81 -5.05
CA PRO A 249 -13.67 -0.52 -4.96
C PRO A 249 -14.22 -0.97 -6.33
N GLY A 250 -14.57 -2.25 -6.42
CA GLY A 250 -15.27 -2.82 -7.56
C GLY A 250 -14.46 -3.90 -8.27
N LYS A 251 -14.72 -4.02 -9.57
CA LYS A 251 -14.19 -5.08 -10.41
C LYS A 251 -13.12 -4.51 -11.33
N HIS A 252 -11.94 -5.11 -11.33
CA HIS A 252 -10.78 -4.63 -12.06
C HIS A 252 -10.26 -5.72 -12.97
N ASP A 253 -10.52 -5.58 -14.27
CA ASP A 253 -9.87 -6.40 -15.27
C ASP A 253 -8.39 -6.02 -15.37
N HIS A 254 -7.49 -6.98 -15.18
CA HIS A 254 -6.06 -6.81 -15.35
C HIS A 254 -5.49 -7.65 -16.52
N THR A 255 -6.34 -8.20 -17.37
CA THR A 255 -5.97 -8.86 -18.63
C THR A 255 -5.23 -7.90 -19.57
N ILE A 256 -5.59 -6.60 -19.55
CA ILE A 256 -4.90 -5.53 -20.27
C ILE A 256 -4.29 -4.54 -19.27
N PRO A 257 -2.96 -4.41 -19.20
CA PRO A 257 -2.33 -3.44 -18.30
C PRO A 257 -2.85 -2.01 -18.55
N ASN A 258 -3.33 -1.35 -17.48
CA ASN A 258 -3.85 0.02 -17.46
C ASN A 258 -5.27 0.24 -18.00
N PHE A 259 -6.06 -0.82 -18.25
CA PHE A 259 -7.41 -0.70 -18.78
C PHE A 259 -8.39 -1.64 -18.07
N ASN A 260 -9.27 -1.07 -17.24
CA ASN A 260 -10.35 -1.80 -16.58
C ASN A 260 -11.52 -1.97 -17.57
N LEU A 261 -11.67 -3.16 -18.16
CA LEU A 261 -12.90 -3.53 -18.86
C LEU A 261 -14.03 -3.83 -17.86
N PRO A 262 -15.31 -3.66 -18.25
CA PRO A 262 -16.46 -4.08 -17.42
C PRO A 262 -16.51 -5.59 -17.16
N GLY A 263 -15.72 -6.37 -17.89
CA GLY A 263 -15.40 -7.77 -17.63
C GLY A 263 -14.16 -8.20 -18.42
N GLY A 264 -13.36 -9.09 -17.82
CA GLY A 264 -12.08 -9.60 -18.28
C GLY A 264 -11.96 -11.11 -18.10
N VAL A 265 -10.85 -11.67 -18.60
CA VAL A 265 -10.58 -13.12 -18.51
C VAL A 265 -10.00 -13.47 -17.13
N LEU A 266 -9.36 -12.49 -16.47
CA LEU A 266 -8.86 -12.57 -15.10
C LEU A 266 -9.11 -11.23 -14.40
N GLU A 267 -9.74 -11.28 -13.23
CA GLU A 267 -10.37 -10.12 -12.61
C GLU A 267 -10.04 -10.07 -11.13
N ASP A 268 -9.64 -8.89 -10.67
CA ASP A 268 -9.55 -8.59 -9.25
C ASP A 268 -10.86 -7.99 -8.75
N HIS A 269 -11.19 -8.34 -7.50
CA HIS A 269 -12.38 -7.85 -6.83
C HIS A 269 -11.98 -7.13 -5.54
N THR A 270 -12.42 -5.88 -5.40
CA THR A 270 -12.17 -5.03 -4.24
C THR A 270 -13.47 -4.49 -3.67
N ASP A 271 -13.55 -4.33 -2.35
CA ASP A 271 -14.67 -3.67 -1.67
C ASP A 271 -14.20 -3.02 -0.35
N ALA A 272 -15.09 -2.27 0.30
CA ALA A 272 -14.84 -1.65 1.61
C ALA A 272 -15.10 -2.64 2.75
N GLY A 273 -14.38 -3.76 2.77
CA GLY A 273 -14.52 -4.81 3.77
C GLY A 273 -13.92 -4.45 5.13
N ILE A 274 -12.78 -5.04 5.45
CA ILE A 274 -12.10 -4.86 6.75
C ILE A 274 -11.09 -3.73 6.62
N LEU A 275 -11.26 -2.67 7.40
CA LEU A 275 -10.30 -1.58 7.46
C LEU A 275 -9.03 -2.04 8.17
N TRP A 276 -7.89 -1.78 7.55
CA TRP A 276 -6.55 -2.06 8.07
C TRP A 276 -5.73 -0.77 8.07
N ASP A 277 -5.03 -0.53 9.17
CA ASP A 277 -4.06 0.54 9.33
C ASP A 277 -2.65 -0.03 9.44
N PRO A 278 -1.88 -0.03 8.33
CA PRO A 278 -0.52 -0.56 8.32
C PRO A 278 0.40 0.10 9.34
N LEU A 279 0.14 1.35 9.74
CA LEU A 279 1.01 2.06 10.69
C LEU A 279 0.98 1.50 12.11
N GLN A 280 -0.08 0.79 12.49
CA GLN A 280 -0.24 0.28 13.85
C GLN A 280 0.59 -0.99 14.13
N ALA A 281 1.23 -1.54 13.09
CA ALA A 281 1.96 -2.79 13.13
C ALA A 281 3.04 -2.86 12.03
N ALA A 282 3.93 -1.86 12.01
CA ALA A 282 5.00 -1.77 11.02
C ALA A 282 6.38 -1.53 11.62
N TYR A 283 7.40 -1.93 10.87
CA TYR A 283 8.74 -1.39 11.02
C TYR A 283 8.91 -0.11 10.19
N PHE A 284 9.75 0.81 10.65
CA PHE A 284 9.94 2.12 10.03
C PHE A 284 11.41 2.35 9.70
N TYR A 285 11.70 2.71 8.45
CA TYR A 285 13.07 2.88 7.95
C TYR A 285 13.24 4.16 7.15
N LYS A 286 14.41 4.76 7.30
CA LYS A 286 15.01 5.64 6.31
C LYS A 286 15.79 4.79 5.31
N PHE A 287 15.58 5.03 4.02
CA PHE A 287 16.41 4.51 2.94
C PHE A 287 17.37 5.61 2.46
N ASN A 288 18.64 5.25 2.30
CA ASN A 288 19.66 6.10 1.70
C ASN A 288 19.95 5.60 0.28
N ALA A 289 19.53 6.37 -0.72
CA ALA A 289 19.72 6.03 -2.11
C ALA A 289 21.20 6.01 -2.56
N GLY A 290 22.10 6.72 -1.88
CA GLY A 290 23.50 6.85 -2.27
C GLY A 290 24.30 5.55 -2.14
N ASP A 291 23.97 4.74 -1.14
CA ASP A 291 24.61 3.44 -0.86
C ASP A 291 23.62 2.28 -0.77
N ALA A 292 22.34 2.54 -1.08
CA ALA A 292 21.23 1.60 -0.97
C ALA A 292 21.08 0.99 0.44
N SER A 293 21.39 1.76 1.49
CA SER A 293 21.28 1.32 2.87
C SER A 293 19.95 1.69 3.54
N PHE A 294 19.60 0.93 4.57
CA PHE A 294 18.44 1.14 5.42
C PHE A 294 18.89 1.46 6.84
N THR A 295 18.28 2.48 7.44
CA THR A 295 18.45 2.85 8.85
C THR A 295 17.09 2.80 9.53
N PRO A 296 16.90 2.01 10.60
CA PRO A 296 15.64 2.00 11.33
C PRO A 296 15.45 3.35 12.05
N TYR A 297 14.22 3.83 12.11
CA TYR A 297 13.89 5.02 12.92
C TYR A 297 13.88 4.70 14.41
N ASP A 298 13.58 3.45 14.76
CA ASP A 298 13.72 2.94 16.11
C ASP A 298 15.20 2.86 16.52
N GLN A 299 15.56 3.60 17.57
CA GLN A 299 16.91 3.65 18.11
C GLN A 299 17.16 2.62 19.22
N SER A 300 16.15 1.83 19.61
CA SER A 300 16.31 0.82 20.67
C SER A 300 17.12 -0.40 20.21
N GLY A 301 17.39 -0.54 18.91
CA GLY A 301 18.09 -1.66 18.32
C GLY A 301 17.24 -2.92 18.13
N ASN A 302 15.92 -2.84 18.35
CA ASN A 302 15.02 -4.00 18.25
C ASN A 302 14.45 -4.20 16.83
N THR A 303 14.46 -3.16 16.01
CA THR A 303 13.96 -3.23 14.64
C THR A 303 14.96 -3.96 13.73
N PRO A 304 14.62 -5.13 13.16
CA PRO A 304 15.52 -5.85 12.26
C PRO A 304 15.69 -5.08 10.96
N VAL A 305 16.89 -5.08 10.40
CA VAL A 305 17.19 -4.39 9.12
C VAL A 305 17.59 -5.39 8.04
N ASN A 306 18.21 -6.49 8.44
CA ASN A 306 18.92 -7.37 7.52
C ASN A 306 18.01 -8.05 6.49
N TYR A 307 16.75 -8.38 6.83
CA TYR A 307 15.81 -8.93 5.85
C TYR A 307 15.55 -8.04 4.63
N LEU A 308 15.71 -6.70 4.74
CA LEU A 308 15.56 -5.79 3.60
C LEU A 308 16.65 -5.98 2.54
N TYR A 309 17.81 -6.54 2.93
CA TYR A 309 18.91 -6.85 2.02
C TYR A 309 18.86 -8.26 1.44
N PHE A 310 17.85 -9.07 1.80
CA PHE A 310 17.70 -10.41 1.22
C PHE A 310 17.32 -10.31 -0.26
N LYS A 311 18.16 -10.91 -1.12
CA LYS A 311 18.04 -10.84 -2.58
C LYS A 311 17.29 -12.03 -3.20
N GLY A 312 16.96 -13.03 -2.38
CA GLY A 312 16.24 -14.22 -2.85
C GLY A 312 14.74 -14.00 -2.96
N ARG A 313 14.01 -15.10 -3.00
CA ARG A 313 12.56 -15.13 -3.16
C ARG A 313 11.85 -15.37 -1.83
N TRP A 314 10.90 -14.51 -1.52
CA TRP A 314 9.97 -14.65 -0.42
C TRP A 314 8.88 -15.64 -0.79
N GLY A 315 9.20 -16.93 -0.75
CA GLY A 315 8.27 -18.01 -1.02
C GLY A 315 8.89 -19.18 -1.77
N ASP A 316 8.03 -20.10 -2.19
CA ASP A 316 8.38 -21.29 -2.95
C ASP A 316 8.96 -20.92 -4.32
N GLN A 317 9.76 -21.83 -4.88
CA GLN A 317 10.07 -21.85 -6.30
C GLN A 317 8.84 -22.37 -7.06
N GLU A 318 8.54 -21.82 -8.25
CA GLU A 318 7.46 -22.32 -9.13
C GLU A 318 7.48 -23.85 -9.17
N TYR A 319 6.37 -24.50 -8.82
CA TYR A 319 6.34 -25.96 -8.72
C TYR A 319 6.65 -26.59 -10.09
N PRO A 320 7.48 -27.66 -10.14
CA PRO A 320 7.78 -28.32 -11.39
C PRO A 320 6.50 -28.96 -11.96
N THR A 321 6.44 -29.15 -13.28
CA THR A 321 5.30 -29.82 -13.94
C THR A 321 5.11 -31.27 -13.53
N SER A 322 6.11 -31.87 -12.86
CA SER A 322 6.02 -33.20 -12.24
C SER A 322 5.31 -33.20 -10.87
N ASP A 323 5.13 -32.03 -10.23
CA ASP A 323 4.35 -31.92 -9.01
C ASP A 323 2.86 -32.07 -9.32
N LYS A 324 2.18 -32.99 -8.63
CA LYS A 324 0.76 -33.30 -8.86
C LYS A 324 -0.17 -32.13 -8.55
N ARG A 325 0.27 -31.16 -7.75
CA ARG A 325 -0.48 -29.95 -7.40
C ARG A 325 -0.36 -28.89 -8.50
N GLN A 326 0.68 -28.98 -9.34
CA GLN A 326 0.94 -28.02 -10.39
C GLN A 326 0.06 -28.27 -11.61
N VAL A 327 -0.50 -27.19 -12.15
CA VAL A 327 -1.13 -27.16 -13.46
C VAL A 327 -0.48 -25.99 -14.21
N LYS A 328 0.05 -26.25 -15.41
CA LYS A 328 0.61 -25.21 -16.25
C LYS A 328 -0.10 -25.20 -17.60
N LEU A 329 -0.78 -24.11 -17.89
CA LEU A 329 -1.56 -23.95 -19.12
C LEU A 329 -1.20 -22.62 -19.79
N PHE A 330 -0.87 -22.65 -21.08
CA PHE A 330 -0.43 -21.47 -21.84
C PHE A 330 0.70 -20.67 -21.18
N GLY A 331 1.62 -21.36 -20.50
CA GLY A 331 2.74 -20.74 -19.79
C GLY A 331 2.39 -20.21 -18.38
N GLN A 332 1.12 -20.16 -18.00
CA GLN A 332 0.67 -19.76 -16.67
C GLN A 332 0.71 -20.94 -15.70
N ALA A 333 1.44 -20.79 -14.60
CA ALA A 333 1.55 -21.80 -13.55
C ALA A 333 0.49 -21.59 -12.47
N LYS A 334 -0.08 -22.67 -11.95
CA LYS A 334 -0.96 -22.63 -10.79
C LYS A 334 -0.22 -22.17 -9.54
N PHE A 335 0.98 -22.71 -9.33
CA PHE A 335 1.88 -22.32 -8.25
C PHE A 335 3.14 -21.70 -8.85
N SER A 336 3.24 -20.37 -8.80
CA SER A 336 4.39 -19.60 -9.28
C SER A 336 5.42 -19.36 -8.17
N SER A 337 6.59 -18.84 -8.56
CA SER A 337 7.59 -18.43 -7.58
C SER A 337 7.12 -17.24 -6.74
N GLY A 338 7.50 -17.20 -5.45
CA GLY A 338 7.33 -16.02 -4.62
C GLY A 338 8.09 -14.78 -5.14
N PRO A 339 7.72 -13.56 -4.71
CA PRO A 339 8.35 -12.33 -5.16
C PRO A 339 9.73 -12.13 -4.51
N THR A 340 10.47 -11.14 -5.00
CA THR A 340 11.62 -10.60 -4.27
C THR A 340 11.18 -9.58 -3.21
N GLY A 341 12.12 -9.14 -2.37
CA GLY A 341 11.83 -8.27 -1.22
C GLY A 341 11.59 -6.78 -1.55
N PRO A 342 11.33 -5.95 -0.52
CA PRO A 342 11.04 -4.52 -0.67
C PRO A 342 12.11 -3.70 -1.40
N ALA A 343 13.39 -4.05 -1.26
CA ALA A 343 14.50 -3.32 -1.91
C ALA A 343 14.42 -3.35 -3.44
N ASP A 344 13.80 -4.38 -4.03
CA ASP A 344 13.64 -4.53 -5.48
C ASP A 344 12.52 -3.66 -6.06
N LYS A 345 11.74 -2.96 -5.22
CA LYS A 345 10.61 -2.10 -5.64
C LYS A 345 11.07 -0.71 -6.13
N GLN A 346 12.34 -0.58 -6.52
CA GLN A 346 12.95 0.64 -7.07
C GLN A 346 12.77 1.86 -6.16
N LEU A 347 13.25 1.77 -4.91
CA LEU A 347 13.03 2.78 -3.87
C LEU A 347 13.54 4.19 -4.22
N ASN A 348 14.49 4.30 -5.16
CA ASN A 348 15.01 5.56 -5.69
C ASN A 348 14.52 5.91 -7.12
N ARG A 349 13.38 5.37 -7.55
CA ARG A 349 12.85 5.63 -8.89
C ARG A 349 12.62 7.12 -9.16
N SER A 350 12.89 7.54 -10.39
CA SER A 350 12.75 8.94 -10.81
C SER A 350 11.28 9.37 -10.82
N ASN A 351 10.42 8.53 -11.39
CA ASN A 351 8.99 8.76 -11.52
C ASN A 351 8.18 8.12 -10.37
N VAL A 352 6.88 8.45 -10.29
CA VAL A 352 5.96 7.78 -9.35
C VAL A 352 5.75 6.32 -9.76
N CYS A 353 5.76 6.02 -11.06
CA CYS A 353 5.69 4.66 -11.58
C CYS A 353 7.10 4.03 -11.64
N PRO A 354 7.21 2.69 -11.51
CA PRO A 354 8.48 1.98 -11.70
C PRO A 354 8.95 2.06 -13.16
N GLU A 355 10.27 2.00 -13.33
CA GLU A 355 10.95 1.94 -14.61
C GLU A 355 10.96 0.48 -15.09
N ASN A 356 9.95 0.09 -15.86
CA ASN A 356 9.75 -1.29 -16.34
C ASN A 356 9.39 -1.36 -17.84
N GLY A 357 9.73 -0.32 -18.60
CA GLY A 357 9.42 -0.20 -20.03
C GLY A 357 7.97 0.19 -20.34
N LYS A 358 7.10 0.32 -19.33
CA LYS A 358 5.73 0.84 -19.50
C LYS A 358 5.72 2.36 -19.32
N LYS A 359 4.87 3.04 -20.07
CA LYS A 359 4.67 4.50 -19.92
C LYS A 359 4.13 4.78 -18.51
N CYS A 360 4.76 5.71 -17.80
CA CYS A 360 4.21 6.21 -16.54
C CYS A 360 3.01 7.13 -16.83
N ILE A 361 1.81 6.67 -16.46
CA ILE A 361 0.57 7.42 -16.64
C ILE A 361 0.17 7.99 -15.29
N LEU A 362 0.21 9.32 -15.18
CA LEU A 362 -0.22 10.07 -14.01
C LEU A 362 -1.69 10.48 -14.17
N ARG A 363 -2.58 9.84 -13.44
CA ARG A 363 -4.03 10.00 -13.62
C ARG A 363 -4.57 11.17 -12.79
N GLY A 364 -5.38 12.00 -13.44
CA GLY A 364 -6.12 13.11 -12.82
C GLY A 364 -7.60 12.82 -12.60
N ILE A 365 -8.06 11.59 -12.84
CA ILE A 365 -9.42 11.14 -12.59
C ILE A 365 -9.43 9.69 -12.11
N LEU A 366 -10.37 9.35 -11.23
CA LEU A 366 -10.71 7.97 -10.87
C LEU A 366 -11.72 7.43 -11.89
N VAL A 367 -11.40 6.31 -12.53
CA VAL A 367 -12.29 5.60 -13.49
C VAL A 367 -12.25 4.10 -13.16
N PRO A 368 -13.35 3.36 -13.36
CA PRO A 368 -14.55 3.70 -14.16
C PRO A 368 -15.68 4.27 -13.30
N ARG A 369 -16.26 5.42 -13.69
CA ARG A 369 -17.54 5.87 -13.12
C ARG A 369 -18.60 4.81 -13.41
N SER A 370 -19.45 4.51 -12.43
CA SER A 370 -20.66 3.75 -12.71
C SER A 370 -21.62 4.62 -13.54
N LEU A 371 -22.36 4.04 -14.48
CA LEU A 371 -23.46 4.76 -15.14
C LEU A 371 -24.50 5.08 -14.05
N GLY A 372 -24.48 6.31 -13.53
CA GLY A 372 -25.37 6.76 -12.45
C GLY A 372 -24.72 7.68 -11.42
N ASP A 373 -23.40 7.87 -11.45
CA ASP A 373 -22.73 8.90 -10.65
C ASP A 373 -23.01 10.28 -11.29
N GLU A 374 -24.20 10.83 -11.05
CA GLU A 374 -24.58 12.18 -11.43
C GLU A 374 -23.59 13.18 -10.82
N GLU A 375 -23.13 14.10 -11.66
CA GLU A 375 -22.39 15.28 -11.22
C GLU A 375 -23.29 16.05 -10.25
N SER A 376 -22.85 16.16 -8.99
CA SER A 376 -23.32 17.24 -8.15
C SER A 376 -22.86 18.52 -8.84
N GLU A 377 -23.77 19.12 -9.62
CA GLU A 377 -23.62 20.46 -10.14
C GLU A 377 -23.34 21.38 -8.95
N ASP A 378 -22.15 21.98 -8.95
CA ASP A 378 -21.81 23.09 -8.09
C ASP A 378 -22.82 24.21 -8.37
N VAL A 379 -23.76 24.41 -7.45
CA VAL A 379 -24.64 25.57 -7.45
C VAL A 379 -23.83 26.75 -6.89
N GLU A 380 -23.55 27.71 -7.77
CA GLU A 380 -22.87 29.00 -7.51
C GLU A 380 -23.33 29.74 -6.25
#